data_AF-A0A8T6W944-F1
#
_entry.id   AF-A0A8T6W944-F1
#
_cell.length_a   1.000
_cell.length_b   1.000
_cell.length_c   1.000
_cell.angle_alpha   90.00
_cell.angle_beta   90.00
_cell.angle_gamma   90.00
#
_symmetry.space_group_name_H-M   'P 1'
#
loop_
_entity.id
_entity.type
_entity.pdbx_description
1 polymer ?
#
loop_
_entity_poly.entity_id
_entity_poly.type
_entity_poly.pdbx_seq_one_letter_code
_entity_poly.pdbx_strand_id
1 'polypeptide(L)' 'HAYVLDFLPHGRPGARPSYRAGALVQVVGEAYFTLLEAIAKEGVVLKTFDRVYVGKDARKEI' A
#
# COMPACT_ATOMS: atom_id res chain seq x y z
N HIS A 1 2.95 11.09 5.68
CA HIS A 1 1.70 10.51 5.16
C HIS A 1 1.79 10.39 3.65
N ALA A 2 0.98 9.52 3.07
CA ALA A 2 0.86 9.32 1.64
C ALA A 2 -0.61 9.07 1.27
N TYR A 3 -0.96 9.28 0.01
CA TYR A 3 -2.29 9.02 -0.53
C TYR A 3 -2.27 7.77 -1.41
N VAL A 4 -3.29 6.93 -1.30
CA VAL A 4 -3.44 5.72 -2.11
C VAL A 4 -3.77 6.06 -3.55
N LEU A 5 -2.99 5.49 -4.47
CA LEU A 5 -3.21 5.54 -5.90
C LEU A 5 -3.98 4.30 -6.38
N ASP A 6 -3.51 3.12 -5.98
CA ASP A 6 -4.09 1.85 -6.37
C ASP A 6 -3.93 0.80 -5.26
N PHE A 7 -4.86 -0.14 -5.19
CA PHE A 7 -4.90 -1.23 -4.22
C PHE A 7 -5.18 -2.56 -4.91
N LEU A 8 -4.20 -3.47 -4.84
CA LEU A 8 -4.23 -4.78 -5.47
C LEU A 8 -4.36 -5.85 -4.37
N PRO A 9 -5.58 -6.31 -4.04
CA PRO A 9 -5.83 -7.21 -2.91
C PRO A 9 -5.14 -8.58 -3.05
N HIS A 10 -4.80 -8.98 -4.27
CA HIS A 10 -4.13 -10.23 -4.59
C HIS A 10 -2.69 -10.03 -5.09
N GLY A 11 -2.14 -8.83 -4.92
CA GLY A 11 -0.83 -8.46 -5.46
C GLY A 11 -0.84 -8.24 -6.98
N ARG A 12 0.36 -8.20 -7.57
CA ARG A 12 0.54 -7.86 -8.99
C ARG A 12 0.09 -9.00 -9.92
N PRO A 13 -0.72 -8.72 -10.96
CA PRO A 13 -1.06 -9.71 -11.98
C PRO A 13 0.21 -10.25 -12.67
N GLY A 14 0.30 -11.58 -12.84
CA GLY A 14 1.44 -12.23 -13.51
C GLY A 14 2.71 -12.36 -12.67
N ALA A 15 2.73 -11.87 -11.42
CA ALA A 15 3.77 -12.24 -10.48
C ALA A 15 3.69 -13.74 -10.19
N ARG A 16 4.84 -14.45 -10.21
CA ARG A 16 4.88 -15.86 -9.76
C ARG A 16 4.27 -15.94 -8.36
N PRO A 17 3.49 -16.99 -8.02
CA PRO A 17 2.95 -17.16 -6.68
C PRO A 17 4.11 -17.35 -5.70
N SER A 18 4.64 -16.24 -5.21
CA SER A 18 5.50 -16.23 -4.05
C SER A 18 4.59 -16.25 -2.84
N TYR A 19 4.98 -17.01 -1.84
CA TYR A 19 4.33 -17.16 -0.53
C TYR A 19 4.10 -15.82 0.24
N ARG A 20 4.39 -14.67 -0.37
CA ARG A 20 4.28 -13.31 0.17
C ARG A 20 3.45 -12.35 -0.69
N ALA A 21 2.56 -12.85 -1.55
CA ALA A 21 1.60 -12.03 -2.29
C ALA A 21 0.52 -11.46 -1.34
N GLY A 22 0.93 -10.59 -0.42
CA GLY A 22 0.01 -9.80 0.39
C GLY A 22 -0.68 -8.73 -0.46
N ALA A 23 -1.75 -8.14 0.08
CA ALA A 23 -2.45 -7.04 -0.56
C ALA A 23 -1.49 -5.87 -0.79
N LEU A 24 -1.23 -5.52 -2.05
CA LEU A 24 -0.28 -4.49 -2.44
C LEU A 24 -1.00 -3.14 -2.51
N VAL A 25 -0.35 -2.09 -2.02
CA VAL A 25 -0.83 -0.73 -2.17
C VAL A 25 0.24 0.15 -2.78
N GLN A 26 -0.16 0.98 -3.73
CA GLN A 26 0.67 2.00 -4.34
C GLN A 26 0.23 3.36 -3.84
N VAL A 27 1.17 4.18 -3.39
CA VAL A 27 0.88 5.46 -2.74
C VAL A 27 1.80 6.58 -3.23
N VAL A 28 1.34 7.82 -3.07
CA VAL A 28 2.12 9.04 -3.34
C VAL A 28 2.31 9.85 -2.05
N GLY A 29 3.55 10.19 -1.72
CA GLY A 29 3.89 10.99 -0.55
C GLY A 29 3.30 12.39 -0.61
N GLU A 30 2.79 12.88 0.52
CA GLU A 30 2.09 14.18 0.57
C GLU A 30 3.04 15.39 0.35
N ALA A 31 4.28 15.33 0.83
CA ALA A 31 5.20 16.47 0.80
C ALA A 31 6.08 16.54 -0.46
N TYR A 32 6.58 15.38 -0.90
CA TYR A 32 7.58 15.30 -1.98
C TYR A 32 7.08 14.49 -3.18
N PHE A 33 5.80 14.12 -3.20
CA PHE A 33 5.20 13.27 -4.23
C PHE A 33 5.99 11.99 -4.52
N THR A 34 6.68 11.47 -3.49
CA THR A 34 7.46 10.24 -3.60
C THR A 34 6.52 9.07 -3.85
N LEU A 35 6.73 8.35 -4.95
CA LEU A 35 5.99 7.13 -5.25
C LEU A 35 6.55 5.99 -4.41
N LEU A 36 5.67 5.28 -3.73
CA LEU A 36 6.01 4.16 -2.86
C LEU A 36 5.08 2.99 -3.12
N GLU A 37 5.59 1.79 -2.90
CA GLU A 37 4.82 0.55 -2.90
C GLU A 37 4.99 -0.16 -1.56
N ALA A 38 3.90 -0.68 -1.01
CA ALA A 38 3.87 -1.31 0.32
C ALA A 38 2.84 -2.44 0.37
N ILE A 39 2.89 -3.26 1.42
CA ILE A 39 1.96 -4.37 1.66
C ILE A 39 1.00 -3.96 2.76
N ALA A 40 -0.29 -3.90 2.46
CA ALA A 40 -1.32 -3.64 3.44
C ALA A 40 -1.42 -4.78 4.46
N LYS A 41 -1.76 -4.44 5.70
CA LYS A 41 -2.00 -5.42 6.76
C LYS A 41 -3.21 -6.29 6.43
N GLU A 42 -3.20 -7.51 6.98
CA GLU A 42 -4.28 -8.47 6.77
C GLU A 42 -5.63 -7.90 7.24
N GLY A 43 -6.68 -8.08 6.42
CA GLY A 43 -8.02 -7.56 6.68
C GLY A 43 -8.21 -6.07 6.37
N VAL A 44 -7.16 -5.33 5.97
CA VAL A 44 -7.27 -3.93 5.56
C VAL A 44 -7.66 -3.85 4.09
N VAL A 45 -8.69 -3.05 3.80
CA VAL A 45 -9.10 -2.68 2.45
C VAL A 45 -8.90 -1.18 2.29
N LEU A 46 -8.09 -0.79 1.31
CA LEU A 46 -7.81 0.61 1.00
C LEU A 46 -8.52 1.03 -0.29
N LYS A 47 -8.90 2.30 -0.35
CA LYS A 47 -9.50 2.94 -1.52
C LYS A 47 -8.57 4.01 -2.07
N THR A 48 -8.68 4.29 -3.36
CA THR A 48 -8.00 5.45 -3.96
C THR A 48 -8.35 6.72 -3.19
N PHE A 49 -7.36 7.59 -3.02
CA PHE A 49 -7.41 8.81 -2.20
C PHE A 49 -7.43 8.62 -0.68
N ASP A 50 -7.41 7.39 -0.16
CA ASP A 50 -7.21 7.19 1.29
C ASP A 50 -5.85 7.76 1.71
N ARG A 51 -5.82 8.46 2.85
CA ARG A 51 -4.59 8.99 3.44
C ARG A 51 -4.06 8.01 4.47
N VAL A 52 -2.84 7.53 4.26
CA VAL A 52 -2.20 6.49 5.06
C VAL A 52 -0.89 6.98 5.69
N TYR A 53 -0.57 6.44 6.87
CA TYR A 53 0.69 6.74 7.56
C TYR A 53 1.82 5.83 7.06
N VAL A 54 2.85 6.42 6.46
CA VAL A 54 4.04 5.72 5.91
C VAL A 54 5.33 6.03 6.69
N GLY A 55 5.21 6.56 7.91
CA GLY A 55 6.37 6.95 8.72
C GLY A 55 7.04 5.79 9.45
N LYS A 56 7.92 6.13 10.40
CA LYS A 56 8.72 5.16 11.16
C LYS A 56 7.99 4.57 12.36
N ASP A 57 6.93 5.23 12.83
CA ASP A 57 6.13 4.75 13.96
C ASP A 57 5.21 3.60 13.56
N ALA A 58 4.49 3.04 14.53
CA ALA A 58 3.51 2.00 14.30
C ALA A 58 2.48 2.44 13.24
N ARG A 59 2.43 1.68 12.14
CA ARG A 59 1.54 1.91 11.01
C ARG A 59 0.24 1.13 11.23
N LYS A 60 -0.91 1.74 10.96
CA LYS A 60 -2.20 1.08 11.18
C LYS A 60 -2.63 0.26 9.97
N GLU A 61 -2.36 0.77 8.76
CA GLU A 61 -2.81 0.17 7.49
C GLU A 61 -1.73 -0.58 6.71
N ILE A 62 -0.46 -0.15 6.82
CA ILE A 62 0.69 -0.60 6.01
C ILE A 62 1.93 -0.92 6.87
#